data_AF-A0A151DUL2-F1
#
_entry.id   AF-A0A151DUL2-F1
#
_cell.length_a   1.000
_cell.length_b   1.000
_cell.length_c   1.000
_cell.angle_alpha   90.00
_cell.angle_beta   90.00
_cell.angle_gamma   90.00
#
_symmetry.space_group_name_H-M   'P 1'
#
loop_
_entity.id
_entity.type
_entity.pdbx_description
1 polymer ?
#
loop_
_entity_poly.entity_id
_entity_poly.type
_entity_poly.pdbx_seq_one_letter_code
_entity_poly.pdbx_strand_id
1 'polypeptide(L)'
;MTNNRKHIYIIQGTDDNVERFFKAMEILWGIKGLKIQKLKQKECDILSNLSDNQKKILNSARELGYYDYPRRITSEELSKLIGVNKDVTLENLRKAEKSIITKILTEN
;
A
#
# COMPACT_ATOMS: atom_id res chain seq x y z
N MET A 1 0.99 10.35 44.71
CA MET A 1 1.41 10.17 43.29
C MET A 1 0.29 9.43 42.57
N THR A 2 -0.61 10.14 41.90
CA THR A 2 -1.76 9.55 41.19
C THR A 2 -1.29 8.93 39.87
N ASN A 3 -1.41 7.61 39.77
CA ASN A 3 -1.02 6.82 38.62
C ASN A 3 -2.01 7.04 37.46
N ASN A 4 -1.63 7.86 36.48
CA ASN A 4 -2.48 8.24 35.35
C ASN A 4 -2.49 7.11 34.29
N ARG A 5 -3.30 6.07 34.52
CA ARG A 5 -3.48 4.97 33.56
C ARG A 5 -4.26 5.46 32.34
N LYS A 6 -3.60 5.49 31.18
CA LYS A 6 -4.28 5.74 29.90
C LYS A 6 -4.93 4.45 29.43
N HIS A 7 -6.23 4.47 29.22
CA HIS A 7 -6.98 3.38 28.60
C HIS A 7 -7.19 3.69 27.12
N ILE A 8 -6.82 2.76 26.24
CA ILE A 8 -7.00 2.88 24.79
C ILE A 8 -8.10 1.89 24.37
N TYR A 9 -9.14 2.38 23.72
CA TYR A 9 -10.22 1.57 23.15
C TYR A 9 -10.19 1.70 21.63
N ILE A 10 -10.21 0.57 20.92
CA ILE A 10 -10.28 0.53 19.46
C ILE A 10 -11.69 0.10 19.08
N ILE A 11 -12.35 0.90 18.24
CA ILE A 11 -13.70 0.67 17.76
C ILE A 11 -13.65 0.67 16.24
N GLN A 12 -14.26 -0.32 15.61
CA GLN A 12 -14.31 -0.48 14.15
C GLN A 12 -15.76 -0.57 13.70
N GLY A 13 -16.12 0.21 12.69
CA GLY A 13 -17.47 0.28 12.14
C GLY A 13 -17.53 1.24 10.95
N THR A 14 -18.72 1.41 10.37
CA THR A 14 -18.97 2.46 9.37
C THR A 14 -18.82 3.85 10.00
N ASP A 15 -18.51 4.87 9.18
CA ASP A 15 -18.34 6.25 9.65
C ASP A 15 -19.56 6.71 10.51
N ASP A 16 -20.79 6.42 10.05
CA ASP A 16 -22.03 6.76 10.76
C ASP A 16 -22.16 6.07 12.12
N ASN A 17 -21.79 4.79 12.22
CA ASN A 17 -21.89 4.03 13.46
C ASN A 17 -20.85 4.48 14.48
N VAL A 18 -19.65 4.82 14.01
CA VAL A 18 -18.58 5.36 14.84
C VAL A 18 -18.98 6.73 15.40
N GLU A 19 -19.57 7.61 14.58
CA GLU A 19 -20.04 8.91 15.04
C GLU A 19 -21.17 8.81 16.08
N ARG A 20 -22.14 7.92 15.85
CA ARG A 20 -23.23 7.65 16.81
C ARG A 20 -22.69 7.13 18.14
N PHE A 21 -21.72 6.23 18.10
CA PHE A 21 -21.08 5.70 19.30
C PHE A 21 -20.40 6.82 20.11
N PHE A 22 -19.66 7.72 19.46
CA PHE A 22 -19.02 8.84 20.15
C PHE A 22 -20.02 9.80 20.79
N LYS A 23 -21.10 10.15 20.09
CA LYS A 23 -22.18 10.99 20.65
C LYS A 23 -22.82 10.35 21.88
N ALA A 24 -23.10 9.05 21.82
CA ALA A 24 -23.64 8.32 22.96
C ALA A 24 -22.69 8.33 24.17
N MET A 25 -21.38 8.17 23.94
CA MET A 25 -20.35 8.17 24.97
C MET A 25 -20.17 9.54 25.65
N GLU A 26 -20.23 10.62 24.89
CA GLU A 26 -20.16 11.98 25.42
C GLU A 26 -21.34 12.27 26.37
N ILE A 27 -22.53 11.80 26.01
CA ILE A 27 -23.76 11.95 26.80
C ILE A 27 -23.73 11.06 28.05
N LEU A 28 -23.42 9.77 27.89
CA LEU A 28 -23.57 8.77 28.95
C LEU A 28 -22.46 8.85 30.01
N TRP A 29 -21.24 9.25 29.63
CA TRP A 29 -20.09 9.28 30.54
C TRP A 29 -19.52 10.67 30.79
N GLY A 30 -20.10 11.74 30.21
CA GLY A 30 -19.67 13.12 30.46
C GLY A 30 -18.22 13.41 30.04
N ILE A 31 -17.66 12.59 29.14
CA ILE A 31 -16.26 12.68 28.71
C ILE A 31 -16.14 13.83 27.71
N LYS A 32 -15.62 14.98 28.15
CA LYS A 32 -15.37 16.16 27.30
C LYS A 32 -14.07 16.10 26.49
N GLY A 33 -13.24 15.07 26.72
CA GLY A 33 -11.86 14.98 26.22
C GLY A 33 -11.61 13.76 25.36
N LEU A 34 -12.35 13.60 24.25
CA LEU A 34 -12.12 12.52 23.30
C LEU A 34 -11.24 13.01 22.16
N LYS A 35 -9.99 12.52 22.10
CA LYS A 35 -9.12 12.72 20.95
C LYS A 35 -9.34 11.57 19.98
N ILE A 36 -10.15 11.81 18.97
CA ILE A 36 -10.36 10.86 17.88
C ILE A 36 -9.21 11.04 16.89
N GLN A 37 -8.38 10.02 16.77
CA GLN A 37 -7.41 9.95 15.68
C GLN A 37 -7.92 8.89 14.72
N LYS A 38 -8.41 9.32 13.54
CA LYS A 38 -8.60 8.38 12.43
C LYS A 38 -7.23 7.77 12.15
N LEU A 39 -7.09 6.49 12.45
CA LEU A 39 -5.95 5.71 11.97
C LEU A 39 -6.16 5.63 10.46
N LYS A 40 -5.48 6.51 9.72
CA LYS A 40 -5.22 6.21 8.32
C LYS A 40 -4.49 4.89 8.36
N GLN A 41 -5.12 3.81 7.89
CA GLN A 41 -4.36 2.64 7.49
C GLN A 41 -3.22 3.21 6.66
N LYS A 42 -1.99 2.91 7.07
CA LYS A 42 -0.82 3.21 6.26
C LYS A 42 -1.10 2.43 4.99
N GLU A 43 -1.59 3.11 3.95
CA GLU A 43 -1.66 2.51 2.63
C GLU A 43 -0.24 2.03 2.41
N CYS A 44 -0.06 0.71 2.39
CA CYS A 44 1.16 0.12 1.90
C CYS A 44 1.17 0.50 0.43
N ASP A 45 1.68 1.70 0.13
CA ASP A 45 2.01 2.08 -1.23
C ASP A 45 3.23 1.24 -1.58
N ILE A 46 3.00 -0.04 -1.88
CA ILE A 46 4.01 -1.02 -2.25
C ILE A 46 4.86 -0.49 -3.42
N LEU A 47 4.30 0.45 -4.18
CA LEU A 47 4.90 1.10 -5.33
C LEU A 47 5.62 2.42 -4.99
N SER A 48 5.60 2.89 -3.74
CA SER A 48 6.19 4.18 -3.32
C SER A 48 7.67 4.30 -3.63
N ASN A 49 8.39 3.18 -3.58
CA ASN A 49 9.85 3.12 -3.73
C ASN A 49 10.30 2.93 -5.19
N LEU A 50 9.36 2.78 -6.12
CA LEU A 50 9.66 2.57 -7.53
C LEU A 50 9.78 3.91 -8.24
N SER A 51 10.81 4.04 -9.09
CA SER A 51 10.91 5.17 -10.00
C SER A 51 9.81 5.13 -11.06
N ASP A 52 9.51 6.27 -11.68
CA ASP A 52 8.49 6.35 -12.74
C ASP A 52 8.79 5.39 -13.91
N ASN A 53 10.07 5.20 -14.24
CA ASN A 53 10.48 4.25 -15.26
C ASN A 53 10.22 2.80 -14.84
N GLN A 54 10.51 2.45 -13.59
CA GLN A 54 10.21 1.12 -13.06
C GLN A 54 8.71 0.84 -13.04
N LYS A 55 7.89 1.83 -12.65
CA LYS A 55 6.43 1.75 -12.69
C LYS A 55 5.91 1.56 -14.12
N LYS A 56 6.41 2.35 -15.07
CA LYS A 56 6.05 2.24 -16.50
C LYS A 56 6.37 0.85 -17.04
N ILE A 57 7.60 0.36 -16.82
CA ILE A 57 8.04 -0.94 -17.34
C ILE A 57 7.20 -2.08 -16.73
N LEU A 58 6.92 -2.04 -15.41
CA LEU A 58 6.06 -3.04 -14.77
C LEU A 58 4.63 -3.01 -15.30
N ASN A 59 4.06 -1.81 -15.50
CA ASN A 59 2.71 -1.68 -16.05
C ASN A 59 2.65 -2.22 -17.48
N SER A 60 3.60 -1.86 -18.34
CA SER A 60 3.70 -2.41 -19.69
C SER A 60 3.87 -3.92 -19.68
N ALA A 61 4.75 -4.46 -18.83
CA ALA A 61 4.97 -5.90 -18.69
C ALA A 61 3.67 -6.62 -18.29
N ARG A 62 2.93 -6.08 -17.32
CA ARG A 62 1.63 -6.63 -16.90
C ARG A 62 0.59 -6.59 -18.03
N GLU A 63 0.42 -5.45 -18.68
CA GLU A 63 -0.59 -5.25 -19.73
C GLU A 63 -0.35 -6.14 -20.94
N LEU A 64 0.92 -6.26 -21.34
CA LEU A 64 1.35 -7.08 -22.48
C LEU A 64 1.45 -8.57 -22.16
N GLY A 65 1.22 -8.97 -20.90
CA GLY A 65 1.18 -10.37 -20.49
C GLY A 65 2.55 -11.04 -20.36
N TYR A 66 3.56 -10.27 -19.96
CA TYR A 66 4.89 -10.77 -19.62
C TYR A 66 4.88 -11.73 -18.44
N TYR A 67 3.94 -11.53 -17.51
CA TYR A 67 3.73 -12.33 -16.31
C TYR A 67 2.68 -13.43 -16.47
N ASP A 68 2.06 -13.54 -17.64
CA ASP A 68 1.00 -14.52 -17.89
C ASP A 68 1.56 -15.92 -18.10
N TYR A 69 0.70 -16.93 -17.94
CA TYR A 69 1.00 -18.32 -18.28
C TYR A 69 -0.07 -18.88 -19.23
N PRO A 70 0.29 -19.24 -20.49
CA PRO A 70 1.60 -19.05 -21.12
C PRO A 70 1.95 -17.57 -21.33
N ARG A 71 3.25 -17.23 -21.36
CA ARG A 71 3.70 -15.85 -21.59
C ARG A 71 3.20 -15.35 -22.94
N ARG A 72 2.58 -14.16 -22.96
CA ARG A 72 2.13 -13.50 -24.20
C ARG A 72 3.23 -12.71 -24.90
N ILE A 73 4.24 -12.27 -24.14
CA ILE A 73 5.37 -11.49 -24.67
C ILE A 73 6.69 -11.91 -24.01
N THR A 74 7.77 -11.88 -24.77
CA THR A 74 9.14 -12.10 -24.30
C THR A 74 9.79 -10.81 -23.78
N SER A 75 10.88 -10.94 -23.01
CA SER A 75 11.64 -9.77 -22.54
C SER A 75 12.21 -8.93 -23.70
N GLU A 76 12.50 -9.58 -24.83
CA GLU A 76 13.04 -8.96 -26.05
C GLU A 76 11.99 -8.12 -26.78
N GLU A 77 10.78 -8.65 -26.93
CA GLU A 77 9.66 -7.93 -27.52
C GLU A 77 9.22 -6.78 -26.62
N LEU A 78 9.18 -7.01 -25.30
CA LEU A 78 8.89 -5.98 -24.31
C LEU A 78 9.92 -4.84 -24.41
N SER A 79 11.22 -5.13 -24.48
CA SER A 79 12.24 -4.09 -24.58
C SER A 79 12.13 -3.28 -25.88
N LYS A 80 11.83 -3.95 -27.00
CA LYS A 80 11.58 -3.29 -28.29
C LYS A 80 10.38 -2.34 -28.23
N LEU A 81 9.28 -2.74 -27.59
CA LEU A 81 8.09 -1.90 -27.45
C LEU A 81 8.32 -0.67 -26.57
N ILE A 82 9.14 -0.80 -25.52
CA ILE A 82 9.43 0.32 -24.60
C ILE A 82 10.53 1.23 -25.17
N GLY A 83 11.24 0.81 -26.23
CA GLY A 83 12.32 1.58 -26.85
C GLY A 83 13.62 1.60 -26.01
N VAL A 84 13.83 0.56 -25.20
CA VAL A 84 14.98 0.43 -24.29
C VAL A 84 15.73 -0.87 -24.61
N ASN A 85 17.05 -0.91 -24.38
CA ASN A 85 17.80 -2.15 -24.55
C ASN A 85 17.29 -3.24 -23.58
N LYS A 86 17.23 -4.48 -24.06
CA LYS A 86 16.84 -5.68 -23.30
C LYS A 86 17.47 -5.79 -21.92
N ASP A 87 18.77 -5.57 -21.80
CA ASP A 87 19.49 -5.69 -20.53
C ASP A 87 19.02 -4.65 -19.52
N VAL A 88 18.81 -3.42 -19.97
CA VAL A 88 18.30 -2.31 -19.16
C VAL A 88 16.84 -2.56 -18.76
N THR A 89 16.00 -3.09 -19.66
CA THR A 89 14.61 -3.47 -19.33
C THR A 89 14.59 -4.55 -18.26
N LEU A 90 15.39 -5.62 -18.41
CA LEU A 90 15.49 -6.70 -17.44
C LEU A 90 16.05 -6.24 -16.09
N GLU A 91 17.07 -5.38 -16.09
CA GLU A 91 17.63 -4.81 -14.87
C GLU A 91 16.58 -3.98 -14.13
N ASN A 92 15.83 -3.14 -14.82
CA ASN A 92 14.77 -2.34 -14.22
C ASN A 92 13.64 -3.21 -13.67
N LEU A 93 13.21 -4.23 -14.42
CA LEU A 93 12.23 -5.21 -13.95
C LEU A 93 12.69 -5.88 -12.65
N ARG A 94 13.91 -6.45 -12.64
CA ARG A 94 14.46 -7.13 -11.46
C ARG A 94 14.56 -6.21 -10.26
N LYS A 95 15.00 -4.96 -10.43
CA LYS A 95 15.09 -3.97 -9.34
C LYS A 95 13.70 -3.62 -8.80
N ALA A 96 12.73 -3.42 -9.69
CA ALA A 96 11.36 -3.10 -9.34
C ALA A 96 10.69 -4.27 -8.59
N GLU A 97 10.79 -5.49 -9.13
CA GLU A 97 10.29 -6.73 -8.52
C GLU A 97 10.93 -6.99 -7.16
N LYS A 98 12.25 -6.85 -7.04
CA LYS A 98 12.95 -6.98 -5.76
C LYS A 98 12.43 -5.99 -4.74
N SER A 99 12.24 -4.72 -5.12
CA SER A 99 11.71 -3.69 -4.22
C SER A 99 10.32 -4.06 -3.69
N ILE A 100 9.43 -4.51 -4.58
CA ILE A 100 8.07 -4.96 -4.26
C ILE A 100 8.10 -6.16 -3.32
N ILE A 101 8.84 -7.22 -3.69
CA ILE A 101 8.94 -8.46 -2.93
C ILE A 101 9.53 -8.20 -1.54
N THR A 102 10.62 -7.42 -1.45
CA THR A 102 11.22 -7.05 -0.17
C THR A 102 10.21 -6.34 0.71
N LYS A 103 9.45 -5.39 0.17
CA LYS A 103 8.45 -4.66 0.96
C LYS A 103 7.34 -5.58 1.47
N ILE A 104 6.79 -6.44 0.62
CA ILE A 104 5.77 -7.43 0.99
C ILE A 104 6.29 -8.39 2.08
N LEU A 105 7.54 -8.84 1.97
CA LEU A 105 8.12 -9.78 2.94
C LEU A 105 8.56 -9.12 4.26
N THR A 106 8.84 -7.80 4.26
CA THR A 106 9.31 -7.07 5.45
C THR A 106 8.19 -6.36 6.21
N GLU A 107 7.06 -6.07 5.57
CA GLU A 107 5.88 -5.45 6.21
C GLU A 107 4.92 -6.48 6.88
N ASN A 108 5.38 -7.72 7.11
CA ASN A 108 4.69 -8.74 7.92
C ASN A 108 5.15 -8.74 9.38
#